data_AF-A0A6H9L400-F1
#
_entry.id   AF-A0A6H9L400-F1
#
_cell.length_a   1.000
_cell.length_b   1.000
_cell.length_c   1.000
_cell.angle_alpha   90.00
_cell.angle_beta   90.00
_cell.angle_gamma   90.00
#
_symmetry.space_group_name_H-M   'P 1'
#
loop_
_entity.id
_entity.type
_entity.pdbx_description
1 polymer ?
#
loop_
_entity_poly.entity_id
_entity_poly.type
_entity_poly.pdbx_seq_one_letter_code
_entity_poly.pdbx_strand_id
1 'polypeptide(L)'
;MEQNVTQQIAEKFHLRLKEYIQKRVKHVHDAEDILQDVYLKIHHNGQNLRQRSKLEAWLFQIVRNAIIDFYRRNKRHQEFKEGVEPGAESEIQNETANLAACLEPIINELSDKDRRTLQLIDLQGKRQTQLAHELGVPVSTVKSQVQRARKKLGSALLRCCEITTDDWGNILDYEARRKACDNCD
;
A
#
# COMPACT_ATOMS: atom_id res chain seq x y z
N MET A 1 -4.63 -2.02 37.23
CA MET A 1 -3.73 -2.76 36.33
C MET A 1 -4.20 -2.52 34.91
N GLU A 2 -3.61 -1.53 34.23
CA GLU A 2 -3.83 -1.35 32.80
C GLU A 2 -3.16 -2.53 32.07
N GLN A 3 -3.96 -3.44 31.54
CA GLN A 3 -3.43 -4.40 30.57
C GLN A 3 -2.93 -3.60 29.37
N ASN A 4 -1.65 -3.76 29.03
CA ASN A 4 -1.00 -3.05 27.92
C ASN A 4 -1.79 -3.35 26.63
N VAL A 5 -2.40 -2.32 26.03
CA VAL A 5 -3.22 -2.43 24.80
C VAL A 5 -2.52 -3.26 23.72
N THR A 6 -1.20 -3.15 23.65
CA THR A 6 -0.33 -3.94 22.76
C THR A 6 -0.44 -5.44 23.02
N GLN A 7 -0.47 -5.87 24.28
CA GLN A 7 -0.55 -7.27 24.67
C GLN A 7 -1.92 -7.86 24.31
N GLN A 8 -3.01 -7.14 24.59
CA GLN A 8 -4.36 -7.58 24.18
C GLN A 8 -4.48 -7.72 22.66
N ILE A 9 -3.88 -6.80 21.90
CA ILE A 9 -3.85 -6.88 20.45
C ILE A 9 -2.99 -8.05 19.97
N ALA A 10 -1.83 -8.28 20.59
CA ALA A 10 -0.98 -9.41 20.26
C ALA A 10 -1.73 -10.73 20.46
N GLU A 11 -2.34 -10.95 21.63
CA GLU A 11 -3.10 -12.17 21.92
C GLU A 11 -4.23 -12.41 20.91
N LYS A 12 -4.94 -11.36 20.49
CA LYS A 12 -6.14 -11.50 19.65
C LYS A 12 -5.87 -11.47 18.14
N PHE A 13 -4.83 -10.76 17.68
CA PHE A 13 -4.63 -10.48 16.25
C PHE A 13 -3.28 -10.99 15.71
N HIS A 14 -2.36 -11.51 16.52
CA HIS A 14 -1.01 -11.88 16.08
C HIS A 14 -0.97 -12.70 14.80
N LEU A 15 -1.71 -13.81 14.74
CA LEU A 15 -1.74 -14.68 13.56
C LEU A 15 -2.25 -13.94 12.32
N ARG A 16 -3.36 -13.22 12.45
CA ARG A 16 -3.97 -12.47 11.35
C ARG A 16 -3.04 -11.36 10.82
N LEU A 17 -2.34 -10.65 11.70
CA LEU A 17 -1.37 -9.63 11.29
C LEU A 17 -0.14 -10.27 10.63
N LYS A 18 0.38 -11.36 11.20
CA LYS A 18 1.54 -12.10 10.66
C LYS A 18 1.24 -12.65 9.26
N GLU A 19 0.11 -13.34 9.08
CA GLU A 19 -0.33 -13.87 7.78
C GLU A 19 -0.52 -12.74 6.75
N TYR A 20 -1.12 -11.61 7.17
CA TYR A 20 -1.29 -10.46 6.30
C TYR A 20 0.05 -9.89 5.81
N ILE A 21 1.07 -9.85 6.68
CA ILE A 21 2.41 -9.38 6.33
C ILE A 21 3.11 -10.42 5.45
N GLN A 22 3.07 -11.70 5.80
CA GLN A 22 3.73 -12.78 5.05
C GLN A 22 3.23 -12.89 3.60
N LYS A 23 1.93 -12.68 3.35
CA LYS A 23 1.39 -12.64 1.98
C LYS A 23 1.92 -11.47 1.14
N ARG A 24 2.62 -10.50 1.73
CA ARG A 24 3.07 -9.24 1.09
C ARG A 24 4.57 -9.00 1.16
N VAL A 25 5.31 -9.89 1.81
CA VAL A 25 6.74 -9.73 2.09
C VAL A 25 7.45 -11.00 1.68
N LYS A 26 8.47 -10.88 0.83
CA LYS A 26 9.14 -12.02 0.19
C LYS A 26 9.84 -12.95 1.18
N HIS A 27 10.42 -12.41 2.26
CA HIS A 27 11.18 -13.18 3.23
C HIS A 27 10.46 -13.28 4.58
N VAL A 28 10.51 -14.47 5.19
CA VAL A 28 9.84 -14.74 6.48
C VAL A 28 10.43 -13.90 7.61
N HIS A 29 11.75 -13.69 7.62
CA HIS A 29 12.41 -12.86 8.64
C HIS A 29 11.99 -11.39 8.56
N ASP A 30 11.87 -10.84 7.36
CA ASP A 30 11.37 -9.46 7.17
C ASP A 30 9.93 -9.32 7.68
N ALA A 31 9.10 -10.36 7.54
CA ALA A 31 7.73 -10.34 8.05
C ALA A 31 7.68 -10.26 9.59
N GLU A 32 8.62 -10.92 10.28
CA GLU A 32 8.73 -10.85 11.75
C GLU A 32 9.23 -9.48 12.21
N ASP A 33 10.22 -8.91 11.53
CA ASP A 33 10.71 -7.55 11.80
C ASP A 33 9.61 -6.50 11.60
N ILE A 34 8.84 -6.61 10.51
CA ILE A 34 7.70 -5.71 10.25
C ILE A 34 6.63 -5.88 11.33
N LEU A 35 6.34 -7.10 11.77
CA LEU A 35 5.37 -7.35 12.83
C LEU A 35 5.82 -6.72 14.15
N GLN A 36 7.11 -6.74 14.45
CA GLN A 36 7.67 -6.07 15.62
C GLN A 36 7.53 -4.54 15.51
N ASP A 37 7.86 -3.95 14.35
CA ASP A 37 7.64 -2.53 14.07
C ASP A 37 6.16 -2.13 14.23
N VAL A 38 5.23 -3.01 13.84
CA VAL A 38 3.78 -2.81 14.03
C VAL A 38 3.43 -2.75 15.51
N TYR A 39 3.93 -3.67 16.34
CA TYR A 39 3.67 -3.64 17.78
C TYR A 39 4.23 -2.38 18.44
N LEU A 40 5.41 -1.91 18.04
CA LEU A 40 5.96 -0.64 18.52
C LEU A 40 5.04 0.53 18.15
N LYS A 41 4.55 0.60 16.90
CA LYS A 41 3.61 1.64 16.45
C LYS A 41 2.27 1.58 17.21
N ILE A 42 1.79 0.38 17.52
CA ILE A 42 0.59 0.17 18.32
C ILE A 42 0.81 0.65 19.76
N HIS A 43 1.95 0.31 20.37
CA HIS A 43 2.27 0.73 21.72
C HIS A 43 2.28 2.26 21.87
N HIS A 44 2.89 2.95 20.90
CA HIS A 44 2.98 4.42 20.92
C HIS A 44 1.65 5.12 20.61
N ASN A 45 0.81 4.55 19.74
CA ASN A 45 -0.41 5.21 19.25
C ASN A 45 -1.71 4.66 19.82
N GLY A 46 -1.67 3.51 20.51
CA GLY A 46 -2.85 2.76 20.96
C GLY A 46 -3.68 3.49 22.01
N GLN A 47 -3.07 4.39 22.77
CA GLN A 47 -3.76 5.24 23.76
C GLN A 47 -4.75 6.22 23.12
N ASN A 48 -4.59 6.55 21.83
CA ASN A 48 -5.49 7.45 21.10
C ASN A 48 -6.72 6.73 20.50
N LEU A 49 -6.85 5.42 20.69
CA LEU A 49 -7.90 4.63 20.07
C LEU A 49 -9.22 4.72 20.85
N ARG A 50 -9.97 5.81 20.63
CA ARG A 50 -11.22 6.10 21.35
C ARG A 50 -12.43 5.26 20.93
N GLN A 51 -12.38 4.56 19.78
CA GLN A 51 -13.51 3.79 19.24
C GLN A 51 -13.12 2.35 18.92
N ARG A 52 -13.63 1.39 19.71
CA ARG A 52 -13.38 -0.05 19.52
C ARG A 52 -13.89 -0.58 18.18
N SER A 53 -14.96 0.00 17.62
CA SER A 53 -15.54 -0.38 16.33
C SER A 53 -14.61 -0.14 15.13
N LYS A 54 -13.55 0.66 15.30
CA LYS A 54 -12.55 0.95 14.25
C LYS A 54 -11.19 0.33 14.54
N LEU A 55 -11.06 -0.46 15.61
CA LEU A 55 -9.78 -1.04 16.04
C LEU A 55 -9.14 -1.85 14.91
N GLU A 56 -9.91 -2.74 14.28
CA GLU A 56 -9.39 -3.62 13.25
C GLU A 56 -8.92 -2.86 12.01
N ALA A 57 -9.74 -1.93 11.49
CA ALA A 57 -9.35 -1.07 10.39
C ALA A 57 -8.09 -0.24 10.70
N TRP A 58 -7.95 0.24 11.94
CA TRP A 58 -6.76 0.96 12.39
C TRP A 58 -5.52 0.06 12.48
N LEU A 59 -5.66 -1.17 12.97
CA LEU A 59 -4.56 -2.14 13.02
C LEU A 59 -4.03 -2.47 11.62
N PHE A 60 -4.92 -2.79 10.69
CA PHE A 60 -4.53 -3.08 9.31
C PHE A 60 -3.98 -1.84 8.60
N GLN A 61 -4.40 -0.63 8.97
CA GLN A 61 -3.76 0.60 8.50
C GLN A 61 -2.31 0.72 9.00
N ILE A 62 -2.03 0.39 10.26
CA ILE A 62 -0.66 0.38 10.81
C ILE A 62 0.20 -0.65 10.09
N VAL A 63 -0.31 -1.87 9.92
CA VAL A 63 0.38 -2.95 9.22
C VAL A 63 0.72 -2.55 7.79
N ARG A 64 -0.26 -2.04 7.03
CA ARG A 64 -0.05 -1.57 5.66
C ARG A 64 1.03 -0.48 5.59
N ASN A 65 0.99 0.48 6.52
CA ASN A 65 2.00 1.53 6.57
C ASN A 65 3.40 0.98 6.91
N ALA A 66 3.50 -0.02 7.79
CA ALA A 66 4.76 -0.66 8.13
C ALA A 66 5.38 -1.43 6.96
N ILE A 67 4.57 -2.15 6.19
CA ILE A 67 5.01 -2.82 4.95
C ILE A 67 5.53 -1.80 3.92
N ILE A 68 4.80 -0.70 3.72
CA ILE A 68 5.23 0.39 2.80
C ILE A 68 6.55 1.01 3.29
N ASP A 69 6.68 1.29 4.58
CA ASP A 69 7.89 1.84 5.17
C ASP A 69 9.10 0.89 5.00
N PHE A 70 8.89 -0.42 5.16
CA PHE A 70 9.90 -1.45 4.92
C PHE A 70 10.43 -1.42 3.48
N TYR A 71 9.54 -1.51 2.48
CA TYR A 71 9.96 -1.47 1.08
C TYR A 71 10.62 -0.16 0.68
N ARG A 72 10.16 0.98 1.22
CA ARG A 72 10.80 2.28 0.99
C ARG A 72 12.21 2.34 1.57
N ARG A 73 12.44 1.76 2.76
CA ARG A 73 13.79 1.65 3.34
C ARG A 73 14.68 0.75 2.49
N ASN A 74 14.17 -0.40 2.05
CA ASN A 74 14.94 -1.36 1.27
C ASN A 74 15.34 -0.80 -0.11
N LYS A 75 14.42 -0.13 -0.81
CA LYS A 75 14.71 0.56 -2.07
C LYS A 75 15.82 1.62 -1.90
N ARG A 76 15.73 2.44 -0.85
CA ARG A 76 16.77 3.44 -0.54
C ARG A 76 18.11 2.77 -0.20
N HIS A 77 18.10 1.62 0.46
CA HIS A 77 19.33 0.84 0.74
C HIS A 77 19.93 0.21 -0.51
N GLN A 78 19.11 -0.17 -1.50
CA GLN A 78 19.57 -0.67 -2.79
C GLN A 78 20.13 0.46 -3.67
N GLU A 79 19.47 1.62 -3.73
CA GLU A 79 19.97 2.83 -4.43
C GLU A 79 21.29 3.33 -3.83
N PHE A 80 21.52 3.14 -2.52
CA PHE A 80 22.81 3.48 -1.88
C PHE A 80 23.92 2.44 -2.12
N LYS A 81 23.56 1.25 -2.65
CA LYS A 81 24.45 0.12 -2.92
C LYS A 81 24.72 -0.09 -4.42
N GLU A 82 24.43 0.91 -5.27
CA GLU A 82 24.60 0.81 -6.73
C GLU A 82 25.96 0.20 -7.11
N GLY A 83 25.91 -1.02 -7.66
CA GLY A 83 27.09 -1.82 -8.01
C GLY A 83 26.89 -3.35 -8.02
N VAL A 84 25.70 -3.90 -7.76
CA VAL A 84 25.47 -5.36 -7.85
C VAL A 84 24.16 -5.66 -8.58
N GLU A 85 24.25 -6.53 -9.59
CA GLU A 85 23.20 -6.96 -10.50
C GLU A 85 21.89 -7.40 -9.80
N PRO A 86 20.73 -7.25 -10.46
CA PRO A 86 19.46 -7.73 -9.93
C PRO A 86 19.41 -9.27 -10.00
N GLY A 87 19.73 -9.92 -8.89
CA GLY A 87 19.49 -11.34 -8.67
C GLY A 87 18.03 -11.63 -8.32
N ALA A 88 17.48 -12.63 -9.01
CA ALA A 88 16.19 -13.30 -8.82
C ALA A 88 14.94 -12.57 -9.37
N GLU A 89 14.89 -12.46 -10.69
CA GLU A 89 13.64 -12.52 -11.44
C GLU A 89 13.31 -13.97 -11.77
N SER A 90 12.36 -14.57 -11.03
CA SER A 90 11.65 -15.74 -11.53
C SER A 90 10.20 -15.75 -11.06
N GLU A 91 9.32 -16.03 -12.03
CA GLU A 91 7.94 -16.53 -11.93
C GLU A 91 6.76 -15.57 -11.65
N ILE A 92 6.94 -14.36 -11.13
CA ILE A 92 5.80 -13.40 -10.96
C ILE A 92 5.49 -12.60 -12.25
N GLN A 93 6.37 -12.67 -13.26
CA GLN A 93 6.33 -11.77 -14.43
C GLN A 93 5.09 -11.96 -15.32
N ASN A 94 4.47 -13.15 -15.40
CA ASN A 94 3.35 -13.36 -16.32
C ASN A 94 2.02 -12.77 -15.83
N GLU A 95 1.70 -12.81 -14.54
CA GLU A 95 0.44 -12.26 -14.02
C GLU A 95 0.54 -10.75 -13.76
N THR A 96 1.70 -10.27 -13.29
CA THR A 96 1.94 -8.84 -13.07
C THR A 96 2.03 -8.04 -14.35
N ALA A 97 2.56 -8.61 -15.44
CA ALA A 97 2.59 -7.95 -16.74
C ALA A 97 1.18 -7.70 -17.30
N ASN A 98 0.26 -8.67 -17.17
CA ASN A 98 -1.12 -8.52 -17.62
C ASN A 98 -1.90 -7.46 -16.81
N LEU A 99 -1.67 -7.39 -15.50
CA LEU A 99 -2.32 -6.36 -14.66
C LEU A 99 -1.74 -4.97 -14.96
N ALA A 100 -0.41 -4.87 -15.14
CA ALA A 100 0.25 -3.62 -15.49
C ALA A 100 -0.25 -3.07 -16.83
N ALA A 101 -0.45 -3.94 -17.83
CA ALA A 101 -0.97 -3.59 -19.14
C ALA A 101 -2.40 -3.00 -19.08
N CYS A 102 -3.29 -3.52 -18.22
CA CYS A 102 -4.63 -2.91 -18.06
C CYS A 102 -4.62 -1.69 -17.12
N LEU A 103 -3.60 -1.52 -16.26
CA LEU A 103 -3.51 -0.37 -15.35
C LEU A 103 -3.05 0.92 -16.06
N GLU A 104 -2.10 0.80 -16.99
CA GLU A 104 -1.49 1.93 -17.69
C GLU A 104 -2.52 2.80 -18.47
N PRO A 105 -3.43 2.22 -19.27
CA PRO A 105 -4.50 2.95 -19.95
C PRO A 105 -5.43 3.69 -18.98
N ILE A 106 -5.78 3.05 -17.86
CA ILE A 106 -6.64 3.61 -16.82
C ILE A 106 -5.94 4.79 -16.13
N ILE A 107 -4.64 4.69 -15.88
CA ILE A 107 -3.82 5.78 -15.36
C ILE A 107 -3.73 6.94 -16.37
N ASN A 108 -3.76 6.63 -17.67
CA ASN A 108 -3.74 7.62 -18.74
C ASN A 108 -5.07 8.41 -18.90
N GLU A 109 -6.19 7.91 -18.39
CA GLU A 109 -7.44 8.68 -18.27
C GLU A 109 -7.39 9.77 -17.18
N LEU A 110 -6.46 9.64 -16.24
CA LEU A 110 -6.31 10.63 -15.17
C LEU A 110 -5.65 11.89 -15.71
N SER A 111 -6.10 13.05 -15.21
CA SER A 111 -5.43 14.32 -15.47
C SER A 111 -3.95 14.24 -15.08
N ASP A 112 -3.08 14.95 -15.82
CA ASP A 112 -1.63 14.93 -15.58
C ASP A 112 -1.25 15.18 -14.13
N LYS A 113 -2.00 16.09 -13.48
CA LYS A 113 -1.82 16.44 -12.07
C LYS A 113 -2.10 15.25 -11.13
N ASP A 114 -3.15 14.49 -11.38
CA ASP A 114 -3.51 13.30 -10.59
C ASP A 114 -2.56 12.14 -10.89
N ARG A 115 -2.25 11.90 -12.17
CA ARG A 115 -1.29 10.88 -12.63
C ARG A 115 0.09 11.10 -12.00
N ARG A 116 0.63 12.32 -12.09
CA ARG A 116 1.94 12.67 -11.54
C ARG A 116 1.97 12.48 -10.02
N THR A 117 0.87 12.78 -9.35
CA THR A 117 0.75 12.59 -7.89
C THR A 117 0.83 11.12 -7.51
N LEU A 118 0.08 10.26 -8.20
CA LEU A 118 0.10 8.81 -7.98
C LEU A 118 1.48 8.22 -8.30
N GLN A 119 2.11 8.64 -9.40
CA GLN A 119 3.45 8.20 -9.75
C GLN A 119 4.46 8.53 -8.64
N LEU A 120 4.49 9.79 -8.17
CA LEU A 120 5.45 10.22 -7.17
C LEU A 120 5.19 9.56 -5.80
N ILE A 121 3.93 9.54 -5.35
CA ILE A 121 3.58 9.11 -4.00
C ILE A 121 3.41 7.60 -3.91
N ASP A 122 2.62 7.00 -4.81
CA ASP A 122 2.22 5.59 -4.73
C ASP A 122 3.23 4.66 -5.40
N LEU A 123 3.80 5.04 -6.56
CA LEU A 123 4.76 4.19 -7.29
C LEU A 123 6.21 4.44 -6.87
N GLN A 124 6.62 5.69 -6.72
CA GLN A 124 7.99 6.05 -6.36
C GLN A 124 8.21 6.19 -4.85
N GLY A 125 7.14 6.15 -4.04
CA GLY A 125 7.23 6.17 -2.57
C GLY A 125 7.68 7.51 -1.97
N LYS A 126 7.60 8.62 -2.74
CA LYS A 126 7.91 9.96 -2.24
C LYS A 126 6.96 10.33 -1.10
N ARG A 127 7.48 11.00 -0.06
CA ARG A 127 6.63 11.44 1.06
C ARG A 127 5.76 12.62 0.63
N GLN A 128 4.50 12.65 1.08
CA GLN A 128 3.60 13.78 0.82
C GLN A 128 4.17 15.12 1.31
N THR A 129 4.94 15.11 2.40
CA THR A 129 5.63 16.29 2.92
C THR A 129 6.73 16.79 1.99
N GLN A 130 7.48 15.89 1.35
CA GLN A 130 8.51 16.25 0.37
C GLN A 130 7.87 16.84 -0.89
N LEU A 131 6.81 16.19 -1.39
CA LEU A 131 6.09 16.69 -2.55
C LEU A 131 5.45 18.06 -2.28
N ALA A 132 4.91 18.28 -1.08
CA ALA A 132 4.35 19.57 -0.67
C ALA A 132 5.41 20.68 -0.71
N HIS A 133 6.61 20.40 -0.21
CA HIS A 133 7.74 21.32 -0.24
C HIS A 133 8.19 21.63 -1.68
N GLU A 134 8.33 20.61 -2.54
CA GLU A 134 8.70 20.79 -3.96
C GLU A 134 7.69 21.63 -4.74
N LEU A 135 6.40 21.49 -4.43
CA LEU A 135 5.33 22.22 -5.09
C LEU A 135 5.05 23.60 -4.46
N GLY A 136 5.67 23.92 -3.31
CA GLY A 136 5.39 25.16 -2.57
C GLY A 136 3.95 25.25 -2.04
N VAL A 137 3.32 24.11 -1.70
CA VAL A 137 1.92 24.05 -1.23
C VAL A 137 1.82 23.43 0.16
N PRO A 138 0.72 23.68 0.91
CA PRO A 138 0.47 22.98 2.18
C PRO A 138 0.38 21.46 2.01
N VAL A 139 0.84 20.70 3.02
CA VAL A 139 0.74 19.23 3.04
C VAL A 139 -0.72 18.76 2.93
N SER A 140 -1.67 19.52 3.48
CA SER A 140 -3.10 19.25 3.36
C SER A 140 -3.58 19.27 1.91
N THR A 141 -2.99 20.12 1.05
CA THR A 141 -3.28 20.18 -0.38
C THR A 141 -2.84 18.90 -1.07
N VAL A 142 -1.60 18.46 -0.83
CA VAL A 142 -1.08 17.20 -1.38
C VAL A 142 -1.90 16.01 -0.88
N LYS A 143 -2.25 15.97 0.41
CA LYS A 143 -3.10 14.92 0.97
C LYS A 143 -4.45 14.83 0.26
N SER A 144 -5.10 15.97 0.05
CA SER A 144 -6.39 16.05 -0.63
C SER A 144 -6.28 15.65 -2.11
N GLN A 145 -5.17 16.01 -2.76
CA GLN A 145 -4.86 15.63 -4.13
C GLN A 145 -4.62 14.12 -4.27
N VAL A 146 -3.84 13.51 -3.39
CA VAL A 146 -3.62 12.06 -3.34
C VAL A 146 -4.95 11.31 -3.15
N GLN A 147 -5.78 11.75 -2.21
CA GLN A 147 -7.09 11.11 -1.98
C GLN A 147 -7.99 11.20 -3.21
N ARG A 148 -8.04 12.37 -3.86
CA ARG A 148 -8.81 12.57 -5.09
C ARG A 148 -8.30 11.68 -6.22
N ALA A 149 -6.99 11.64 -6.44
CA ALA A 149 -6.36 10.84 -7.48
C ALA A 149 -6.62 9.35 -7.27
N ARG A 150 -6.46 8.84 -6.04
CA ARG A 150 -6.79 7.44 -5.69
C ARG A 150 -8.25 7.11 -5.89
N LYS A 151 -9.17 8.02 -5.52
CA LYS A 151 -10.61 7.82 -5.74
C LYS A 151 -10.94 7.72 -7.23
N LYS A 152 -10.37 8.61 -8.05
CA LYS A 152 -10.56 8.56 -9.51
C LYS A 152 -10.00 7.29 -10.13
N LEU A 153 -8.79 6.88 -9.74
CA LEU A 153 -8.18 5.64 -10.19
C LEU A 153 -9.05 4.43 -9.80
N GLY A 154 -9.50 4.35 -8.54
CA GLY A 154 -10.36 3.27 -8.07
C GLY A 154 -11.71 3.23 -8.81
N SER A 155 -12.33 4.38 -9.07
CA SER A 155 -13.56 4.45 -9.88
C SER A 155 -13.33 4.02 -11.33
N ALA A 156 -12.20 4.37 -11.93
CA ALA A 156 -11.87 3.94 -13.29
C ALA A 156 -11.59 2.44 -13.37
N LEU A 157 -10.85 1.90 -12.38
CA LEU A 157 -10.61 0.46 -12.23
C LEU A 157 -11.89 -0.35 -12.11
N LEU A 158 -12.84 0.07 -11.26
CA LEU A 158 -14.11 -0.64 -11.07
C LEU A 158 -15.05 -0.56 -12.29
N ARG A 159 -14.82 0.37 -13.23
CA ARG A 159 -15.53 0.38 -14.52
C ARG A 159 -14.94 -0.65 -15.48
N CYS A 160 -13.61 -0.73 -15.54
CA CYS A 160 -12.89 -1.56 -16.51
C CYS A 160 -12.71 -3.01 -16.06
N CYS A 161 -12.69 -3.28 -14.75
CA CYS A 161 -12.38 -4.58 -14.19
C CYS A 161 -13.43 -5.01 -13.16
N GLU A 162 -13.75 -6.29 -13.16
CA GLU A 162 -14.31 -6.96 -12.01
C GLU A 162 -13.17 -7.31 -11.06
N ILE A 163 -13.18 -6.75 -9.85
CA ILE A 163 -12.12 -6.93 -8.87
C ILE A 163 -12.69 -7.74 -7.71
N THR A 164 -12.14 -8.92 -7.47
CA THR A 164 -12.46 -9.71 -6.28
C THR A 164 -11.55 -9.27 -5.15
N THR A 165 -12.13 -8.91 -4.01
CA THR A 165 -11.35 -8.58 -2.81
C THR A 165 -11.66 -9.52 -1.67
N ASP A 166 -10.67 -9.77 -0.80
CA ASP A 166 -10.92 -10.39 0.50
C ASP A 166 -11.62 -9.41 1.47
N ASP A 167 -11.99 -9.91 2.65
CA ASP A 167 -12.59 -9.13 3.75
C ASP A 167 -11.74 -7.94 4.22
N TRP A 168 -10.47 -7.89 3.81
CA TRP A 168 -9.50 -6.86 4.16
C TRP A 168 -9.24 -5.86 3.02
N GLY A 169 -9.98 -5.98 1.90
CA GLY A 169 -9.87 -5.10 0.75
C GLY A 169 -8.59 -5.30 -0.06
N ASN A 170 -8.00 -6.49 0.00
CA ASN A 170 -6.90 -6.86 -0.88
C ASN A 170 -7.45 -7.48 -2.14
N ILE A 171 -6.86 -7.16 -3.28
CA ILE A 171 -7.22 -7.73 -4.56
C ILE A 171 -6.76 -9.21 -4.55
N LEU A 172 -7.72 -10.13 -4.65
CA LEU A 172 -7.49 -11.56 -4.80
C LEU A 172 -7.41 -11.95 -6.26
N ASP A 173 -8.27 -11.34 -7.08
CA ASP A 173 -8.35 -11.62 -8.51
C ASP A 173 -8.88 -10.38 -9.25
N TYR A 174 -8.63 -10.33 -10.56
CA TYR A 174 -9.20 -9.32 -11.44
C TYR A 174 -9.56 -9.92 -12.80
N GLU A 175 -10.76 -9.60 -13.28
CA GLU A 175 -11.19 -9.94 -14.63
C GLU A 175 -11.50 -8.66 -15.42
N ALA A 176 -10.78 -8.45 -16.53
CA ALA A 176 -11.03 -7.31 -17.40
C ALA A 176 -12.41 -7.46 -18.07
N ARG A 177 -13.25 -6.43 -17.97
CA ARG A 177 -14.54 -6.36 -18.66
C ARG A 177 -14.29 -6.00 -20.12
N ARG A 178 -13.94 -6.99 -20.94
CA ARG A 178 -13.58 -6.88 -22.38
C ARG A 178 -14.58 -6.11 -23.27
N LYS A 179 -15.77 -5.77 -22.77
CA LYS A 179 -16.82 -5.04 -23.51
C LYS A 179 -17.07 -3.62 -22.99
N ALA A 180 -16.44 -3.20 -21.89
CA ALA A 180 -16.76 -1.94 -21.21
C ALA A 180 -15.55 -0.99 -21.04
N CYS A 181 -14.37 -1.40 -21.50
CA CYS A 181 -13.16 -0.60 -21.41
C CYS A 181 -12.52 -0.56 -22.80
N ASP A 182 -12.61 0.58 -23.50
CA ASP A 182 -11.96 0.82 -24.80
C ASP A 182 -10.42 0.87 -24.70
N ASN A 183 -9.89 0.59 -23.50
CA ASN A 183 -8.55 0.92 -23.08
C ASN A 183 -7.74 -0.31 -22.62
N CYS A 184 -8.29 -1.52 -22.46
CA CYS A 184 -7.52 -2.70 -22.03
C CYS A 184 -7.24 -3.71 -23.18
N ASP A 185 -6.90 -3.21 -24.37
CA ASP A 185 -6.46 -4.00 -25.55
C ASP A 185 -4.93 -3.96 -25.72
#